data_AF-A0A1R3XG17-F1
#
_entry.id   AF-A0A1R3XG17-F1
#
_cell.length_a   1.000
_cell.length_b   1.000
_cell.length_c   1.000
_cell.angle_alpha   90.00
_cell.angle_beta   90.00
_cell.angle_gamma   90.00
#
_symmetry.space_group_name_H-M   'P 1'
#
loop_
_entity.id
_entity.type
_entity.pdbx_description
1 polymer ?
#
loop_
_entity_poly.entity_id
_entity_poly.type
_entity_poly.pdbx_seq_one_letter_code
_entity_poly.pdbx_strand_id
1 'polypeptide(L)' 'MATEIKNIWYNPATSAFEGRIDITRKGKAFRYPCAVEGPIDMSPDEVQARMAAQAKRMSDTDPAIFSHS' A
#
# COMPACT_ATOMS: atom_id res chain seq x y z
N MET A 1 -2.21 -7.55 13.89
CA MET A 1 -1.53 -6.68 12.91
C MET A 1 -2.38 -5.43 12.80
N ALA A 2 -1.77 -4.26 12.93
CA ALA A 2 -2.45 -2.98 12.69
C ALA A 2 -1.93 -2.43 11.36
N THR A 3 -2.86 -2.02 10.48
CA THR A 3 -2.58 -1.37 9.20
C THR A 3 -3.11 0.05 9.29
N GLU A 4 -2.21 1.02 9.25
CA GLU A 4 -2.57 2.44 9.28
C GLU A 4 -2.29 3.07 7.92
N ILE A 5 -3.31 3.72 7.37
CA ILE A 5 -3.23 4.45 6.10
C ILE A 5 -2.89 5.90 6.45
N LYS A 6 -1.68 6.36 6.13
CA LYS A 6 -1.24 7.70 6.54
C LYS A 6 -1.57 8.79 5.54
N ASN A 7 -1.26 8.57 4.27
CA ASN A 7 -1.42 9.56 3.22
C ASN A 7 -1.83 8.83 1.96
N ILE A 8 -2.94 9.25 1.35
CA ILE A 8 -3.37 8.85 0.00
C ILE A 8 -3.51 10.15 -0.79
N TRP A 9 -2.93 10.19 -1.99
CA TRP A 9 -3.11 11.26 -2.94
C TRP A 9 -3.38 10.68 -4.33
N TYR A 10 -4.13 11.40 -5.14
CA TYR A 10 -4.35 11.04 -6.52
C TYR A 10 -3.30 11.71 -7.41
N ASN A 11 -2.67 10.92 -8.27
CA ASN A 11 -1.74 11.39 -9.28
C ASN A 11 -2.41 11.34 -10.66
N PRO A 12 -2.86 12.49 -11.21
CA PRO A 12 -3.52 12.53 -12.51
C PRO A 12 -2.55 12.27 -13.67
N ALA A 13 -1.24 12.45 -13.49
CA ALA A 13 -0.25 12.18 -14.54
C ALA A 13 -0.12 10.67 -14.83
N THR A 14 -0.29 9.84 -13.80
CA THR A 14 -0.24 8.38 -13.90
C THR A 14 -1.62 7.73 -13.80
N SER A 15 -2.68 8.52 -13.60
CA SER A 15 -4.03 8.03 -13.33
C SER A 15 -4.06 6.96 -12.24
N ALA A 16 -3.36 7.24 -11.13
CA ALA A 16 -3.20 6.30 -10.03
C ALA A 16 -3.32 7.00 -8.68
N PHE A 17 -3.89 6.29 -7.70
CA PHE A 17 -3.86 6.66 -6.31
C PHE A 17 -2.57 6.15 -5.69
N GLU A 18 -1.75 7.05 -5.20
CA GLU A 18 -0.53 6.73 -4.49
C GLU A 18 -0.77 6.93 -3.00
N GLY A 19 -0.24 6.02 -2.19
CA GLY A 19 -0.39 6.11 -0.76
C GLY A 19 0.69 5.37 0.00
N ARG A 20 0.71 5.59 1.31
CA ARG A 20 1.65 4.93 2.22
C ARG A 20 0.89 4.24 3.33
N ILE A 21 1.18 2.95 3.49
CA ILE A 21 0.60 2.09 4.50
C ILE A 21 1.71 1.74 5.50
N ASP A 22 1.49 2.04 6.77
CA ASP A 22 2.34 1.61 7.86
C ASP A 22 1.72 0.35 8.50
N ILE A 23 2.46 -0.76 8.50
CA ILE A 23 2.03 -2.03 9.06
C ILE A 23 2.89 -2.35 10.28
N THR A 24 2.27 -2.54 11.44
CA THR A 24 2.97 -3.00 12.64
C THR A 24 2.95 -4.52 12.74
N ARG A 25 4.13 -5.15 12.62
CA ARG A 25 4.33 -6.60 12.72
C ARG A 25 5.49 -6.91 13.67
N LYS A 26 5.28 -7.80 14.64
CA LYS A 26 6.29 -8.22 15.65
C LYS A 26 6.98 -7.03 16.36
N GLY A 27 6.23 -5.97 16.68
CA GLY A 27 6.76 -4.78 17.33
C GLY A 27 7.57 -3.83 16.43
N LYS A 28 7.69 -4.13 15.13
CA LYS A 28 8.31 -3.23 14.13
C LYS A 28 7.24 -2.64 13.22
N ALA A 29 7.37 -1.35 12.92
CA ALA A 29 6.57 -0.69 11.91
C ALA A 29 7.29 -0.78 10.56
N PHE A 30 6.62 -1.32 9.55
CA PHE A 30 7.09 -1.40 8.18
C PHE A 30 6.25 -0.49 7.31
N ARG A 31 6.90 0.31 6.49
CA ARG A 31 6.22 1.24 5.58
C ARG A 31 6.25 0.69 4.16
N TYR A 32 5.08 0.55 3.57
CA TYR A 32 4.91 0.09 2.21
C TYR A 32 4.32 1.22 1.36
N PRO A 33 5.03 1.68 0.31
CA PRO A 33 4.41 2.51 -0.71
C PRO A 33 3.43 1.65 -1.51
N CYS A 34 2.20 2.11 -1.65
CA CYS A 34 1.18 1.43 -2.44
C CYS A 34 0.68 2.37 -3.53
N ALA A 35 0.51 1.83 -4.73
CA ALA A 35 -0.06 2.53 -5.86
C ALA A 35 -1.21 1.69 -6.42
N VAL A 36 -2.38 2.31 -6.54
CA VAL A 36 -3.60 1.71 -7.07
C VAL A 36 -3.99 2.50 -8.31
N GLU A 37 -3.77 1.89 -9.47
CA GLU A 37 -4.19 2.45 -10.75
C GLU A 37 -5.72 2.50 -10.82
N GLY A 38 -6.26 3.65 -11.24
CA GLY A 38 -7.70 3.86 -11.30
C GLY A 38 -8.12 5.27 -11.68
N PRO A 39 -9.34 5.43 -12.20
CA PRO A 39 -9.92 6.76 -12.45
C PRO A 39 -10.10 7.53 -11.13
N ILE A 40 -10.00 8.86 -11.18
CA ILE A 40 -10.19 9.73 -10.01
C ILE A 40 -11.57 9.57 -9.33
N ASP A 41 -12.57 9.12 -10.09
CA ASP A 41 -13.94 8.84 -9.61
C ASP A 41 -14.04 7.52 -8.83
N MET A 42 -12.95 6.74 -8.76
CA MET A 42 -12.93 5.50 -7.98
C MET A 42 -13.25 5.80 -6.51
N SER A 43 -14.12 4.98 -5.93
CA SER A 43 -14.53 5.14 -4.55
C SER A 43 -13.32 5.07 -3.60
N PRO A 44 -13.17 6.02 -2.66
CA PRO A 44 -12.04 6.04 -1.74
C PRO A 44 -11.99 4.79 -0.84
N ASP A 45 -13.14 4.15 -0.59
CA ASP A 45 -13.21 2.88 0.14
C ASP A 45 -12.56 1.74 -0.67
N GLU A 46 -12.82 1.68 -1.98
CA GLU A 46 -12.22 0.69 -2.87
C GLU A 46 -10.70 0.91 -3.02
N VAL A 47 -10.25 2.16 -3.13
CA VAL A 47 -8.82 2.52 -3.13
C VAL A 47 -8.15 2.04 -1.85
N GLN A 48 -8.76 2.32 -0.68
CA GLN A 48 -8.24 1.88 0.62
C GLN A 48 -8.21 0.35 0.74
N ALA A 49 -9.25 -0.35 0.31
CA ALA A 49 -9.29 -1.80 0.31
C ALA A 49 -8.18 -2.41 -0.55
N ARG A 50 -7.95 -1.86 -1.76
CA ARG A 50 -6.87 -2.30 -2.66
C ARG A 50 -5.48 -2.00 -2.09
N MET A 51 -5.27 -0.81 -1.51
CA MET A 51 -4.00 -0.45 -0.86
C MET A 51 -3.71 -1.34 0.35
N ALA A 52 -4.71 -1.59 1.20
CA ALA A 52 -4.58 -2.48 2.35
C ALA A 52 -4.27 -3.91 1.91
N ALA A 53 -4.92 -4.41 0.86
CA ALA A 53 -4.63 -5.73 0.29
C ALA A 53 -3.21 -5.82 -0.29
N GLN A 54 -2.74 -4.78 -0.99
CA GLN A 54 -1.39 -4.70 -1.56
C GLN A 54 -0.33 -4.66 -0.46
N ALA A 55 -0.48 -3.78 0.53
CA ALA A 55 0.44 -3.69 1.67
C ALA A 55 0.45 -4.99 2.50
N LYS A 56 -0.71 -5.63 2.69
CA LYS A 56 -0.80 -6.93 3.35
C LYS A 56 -0.05 -7.99 2.57
N ARG A 57 -0.21 -8.08 1.24
CA ARG A 57 0.57 -8.98 0.39
C ARG A 57 2.07 -8.71 0.49
N MET A 58 2.50 -7.44 0.45
CA MET A 58 3.91 -7.07 0.58
C MET A 58 4.48 -7.36 1.97
N SER A 59 3.65 -7.35 3.02
CA SER A 59 4.06 -7.71 4.38
C SER A 59 4.10 -9.22 4.63
N ASP A 60 3.22 -9.96 3.92
CA ASP A 60 3.15 -11.42 3.95
C ASP A 60 4.26 -12.07 3.12
N THR A 61 4.54 -11.50 1.94
CA THR A 61 5.72 -11.80 1.14
C THR A 61 6.96 -11.24 1.84
N ASP A 62 7.58 -12.05 2.67
CA ASP A 62 8.84 -11.74 3.33
C ASP A 62 9.88 -11.21 2.31
N PRO A 63 10.64 -10.13 2.62
CA PRO A 63 11.65 -9.58 1.72
C PRO A 63 12.86 -10.52 1.45
N ALA A 64 12.87 -11.75 1.95
CA ALA A 64 13.87 -12.77 1.62
C ALA A 64 14.05 -13.04 0.11
N ILE A 65 13.15 -12.55 -0.77
CA ILE A 65 13.24 -12.77 -2.23
C ILE A 65 13.93 -11.62 -3.00
N PHE A 66 14.30 -10.49 -2.37
CA PHE A 66 15.08 -9.43 -3.05
C PHE A 66 16.58 -9.45 -2.71
N SER A 67 17.13 -10.60 -2.29
CA SER A 67 18.58 -10.81 -2.15
C SER A 67 19.03 -12.08 -2.90
N HIS A 68 18.94 -12.02 -4.22
CA HIS A 68 19.73 -12.81 -5.17
C HIS A 68 19.81 -11.92 -6.43
N SER A 69 20.94 -11.49 -6.95
CA SER A 69 22.27 -12.11 -7.07
C SER A 69 23.28 -11.01 -7.41
#